data_AF-A0A669PY83-F1
#
_entry.id   AF-A0A669PY83-F1
#
_cell.length_a   1.000
_cell.length_b   1.000
_cell.length_c   1.000
_cell.angle_alpha   90.00
_cell.angle_beta   90.00
_cell.angle_gamma   90.00
#
_symmetry.space_group_name_H-M   'P 1'
#
loop_
_entity.id
_entity.type
_entity.pdbx_description
1 polymer ?
#
loop_
_entity_poly.entity_id
_entity_poly.type
_entity_poly.pdbx_seq_one_letter_code
_entity_poly.pdbx_strand_id
1 'polypeptide(L)'
;MHRTLKAALALLCLAELIASTPLPTSSSNLKLSDITRRIQQLNRGAQLLEQELLCQAATALAKVTRCKKDYEPLITSLQSLHGQTSCSLSTDNEIYLRNFLPALGNFTQALYRRTSATAAN
;
A
#
# COMPACT_ATOMS: atom_id res chain seq x y z
N MET A 1 16.63 3.86 -12.64
CA MET A 1 17.29 2.75 -11.93
C MET A 1 16.51 2.18 -10.73
N HIS A 2 15.38 2.77 -10.30
CA HIS A 2 14.66 2.31 -9.10
C HIS A 2 13.68 1.11 -9.32
N ARG A 3 13.21 0.89 -10.56
CA ARG A 3 12.25 -0.18 -10.91
C ARG A 3 12.88 -1.57 -10.95
N THR A 4 14.08 -1.67 -11.53
CA THR A 4 14.83 -2.93 -11.64
C THR A 4 15.28 -3.44 -10.28
N LEU A 5 15.65 -2.53 -9.35
CA LEU A 5 16.04 -2.90 -7.99
C LEU A 5 14.88 -3.51 -7.20
N LYS A 6 13.67 -2.95 -7.31
CA LYS A 6 12.47 -3.49 -6.65
C LYS A 6 12.08 -4.87 -7.19
N ALA A 7 12.22 -5.08 -8.50
CA ALA A 7 11.96 -6.39 -9.11
C ALA A 7 13.00 -7.43 -8.67
N ALA A 8 14.28 -7.07 -8.62
CA ALA A 8 15.35 -7.95 -8.15
C ALA A 8 15.16 -8.33 -6.67
N LEU A 9 14.76 -7.39 -5.81
CA LEU A 9 14.48 -7.67 -4.40
C LEU A 9 13.27 -8.61 -4.23
N ALA A 10 12.22 -8.41 -5.02
CA ALA A 10 11.05 -9.28 -5.03
C ALA A 10 11.40 -10.72 -5.49
N LEU A 11 12.28 -10.85 -6.51
CA LEU A 11 12.76 -12.14 -6.99
C LEU A 11 13.65 -12.86 -5.96
N LEU A 12 14.50 -12.11 -5.25
CA LEU A 12 15.30 -12.65 -4.14
C LEU A 12 14.42 -13.17 -3.00
N CYS A 13 13.42 -12.40 -2.58
CA CYS A 13 12.47 -12.86 -1.55
C CYS A 13 11.66 -14.10 -2.01
N LEU A 14 11.31 -14.19 -3.30
CA LEU A 14 10.64 -15.38 -3.84
C LEU A 14 11.56 -16.60 -3.84
N ALA A 15 12.84 -16.43 -4.19
CA ALA A 15 13.82 -17.52 -4.19
C ALA A 15 14.05 -18.06 -2.77
N GLU A 16 14.19 -17.18 -1.77
CA GLU A 16 14.31 -17.57 -0.36
C GLU A 16 13.06 -18.29 0.16
N LEU A 17 11.87 -17.84 -0.27
CA LEU A 17 10.59 -18.47 0.09
C LEU A 17 10.47 -19.89 -0.47
N ILE A 18 10.92 -20.10 -1.72
CA ILE A 18 10.93 -21.41 -2.38
C ILE A 18 11.98 -22.34 -1.73
N ALA A 19 13.17 -21.82 -1.42
CA ALA A 19 14.25 -22.58 -0.80
C ALA A 19 13.91 -23.03 0.64
N SER A 20 13.05 -22.29 1.34
CA SER A 20 12.66 -22.59 2.73
C SER A 20 11.58 -23.66 2.87
N THR A 21 10.97 -24.12 1.76
CA THR A 21 9.97 -25.20 1.78
C THR A 21 10.63 -26.57 1.54
N PRO A 22 10.61 -27.51 2.52
CA PRO A 22 11.02 -28.88 2.26
C PRO A 22 10.06 -29.52 1.26
N LEU A 23 10.55 -30.47 0.46
CA LEU A 23 9.81 -31.16 -0.58
C LEU A 23 9.12 -32.42 -0.02
N PRO A 24 7.81 -32.40 0.34
CA PRO A 24 7.06 -33.63 0.49
C PRO A 24 6.41 -34.01 -0.84
N THR A 25 6.53 -35.29 -1.16
CA THR A 25 5.94 -36.05 -2.27
C THR A 25 4.48 -36.42 -1.99
N SER A 26 3.61 -35.43 -1.78
CA SER A 26 2.16 -35.69 -1.83
C SER A 26 1.36 -34.46 -2.28
N SER A 27 0.42 -34.72 -3.19
CA SER A 27 -0.68 -33.87 -3.69
C SER A 27 -0.33 -32.41 -4.03
N SER A 28 0.09 -32.18 -5.28
CA SER A 28 0.33 -30.87 -5.88
C SER A 28 -0.83 -29.88 -5.76
N ASN A 29 -2.08 -30.35 -5.69
CA ASN A 29 -3.28 -29.51 -5.53
C ASN A 29 -3.40 -28.86 -4.14
N LEU A 30 -2.91 -29.51 -3.08
CA LEU A 30 -2.90 -28.94 -1.71
C LEU A 30 -1.84 -27.82 -1.58
N LYS A 31 -0.69 -27.97 -2.26
CA LYS A 31 0.36 -26.93 -2.26
C LYS A 31 -0.07 -25.68 -3.04
N LEU A 32 -0.77 -25.84 -4.16
CA LEU A 32 -1.19 -24.70 -5.00
C LEU A 32 -2.26 -23.83 -4.33
N SER A 33 -3.21 -24.46 -3.63
CA SER A 33 -4.25 -23.74 -2.87
C SER A 33 -3.66 -22.99 -1.68
N ASP A 34 -2.67 -23.58 -0.98
CA ASP A 34 -1.92 -22.92 0.09
C ASP A 34 -1.13 -21.71 -0.42
N ILE A 35 -0.48 -21.81 -1.58
CA ILE A 35 0.21 -20.68 -2.22
C ILE A 35 -0.78 -19.58 -2.58
N THR A 36 -1.91 -19.93 -3.17
CA THR A 36 -2.97 -18.97 -3.55
C THR A 36 -3.53 -18.25 -2.32
N ARG A 37 -3.79 -18.97 -1.23
CA ARG A 37 -4.24 -18.39 0.04
C ARG A 37 -3.22 -17.41 0.63
N ARG A 38 -1.92 -17.75 0.60
CA ARG A 38 -0.85 -16.87 1.07
C ARG A 38 -0.74 -15.59 0.23
N ILE A 39 -0.84 -15.71 -1.09
CA ILE A 39 -0.86 -14.54 -2.00
C ILE A 39 -2.06 -13.64 -1.69
N GLN A 40 -3.24 -14.22 -1.48
CA GLN A 40 -4.44 -13.46 -1.11
C GLN A 40 -4.30 -12.75 0.24
N GLN A 41 -3.68 -13.40 1.24
CA GLN A 41 -3.40 -12.79 2.54
C GLN A 41 -2.42 -11.63 2.42
N LEU A 42 -1.34 -11.79 1.65
CA LEU A 42 -0.37 -10.72 1.38
C LEU A 42 -1.03 -9.54 0.65
N ASN A 43 -1.87 -9.82 -0.35
CA ASN A 43 -2.62 -8.79 -1.07
C ASN A 43 -3.61 -8.05 -0.16
N ARG A 44 -4.32 -8.75 0.73
CA ARG A 44 -5.18 -8.12 1.74
C ARG A 44 -4.37 -7.25 2.70
N GLY A 45 -3.22 -7.73 3.16
CA GLY A 45 -2.31 -6.96 4.00
C GLY A 45 -1.83 -5.68 3.32
N ALA A 46 -1.47 -5.75 2.04
CA ALA A 46 -1.11 -4.57 1.25
C ALA A 46 -2.28 -3.59 1.12
N GLN A 47 -3.50 -4.07 0.89
CA GLN A 47 -4.70 -3.23 0.80
C GLN A 47 -5.05 -2.55 2.14
N LEU A 48 -4.85 -3.23 3.27
CA LEU A 48 -5.01 -2.64 4.59
C LEU A 48 -3.97 -1.55 4.85
N LEU A 49 -2.72 -1.78 4.45
CA LEU A 49 -1.65 -0.78 4.54
C LEU A 49 -1.98 0.47 3.70
N GLU A 50 -2.55 0.31 2.51
CA GLU A 50 -2.91 1.44 1.65
C GLU A 50 -4.05 2.28 2.24
N GLN A 51 -5.05 1.63 2.83
CA GLN A 51 -6.12 2.34 3.54
C GLN A 51 -5.59 3.10 4.75
N GLU A 52 -4.71 2.50 5.55
CA GLU A 52 -4.06 3.15 6.69
C GLU A 52 -3.25 4.37 6.25
N LEU A 53 -2.48 4.27 5.16
CA LEU A 53 -1.69 5.39 4.63
C LEU A 53 -2.57 6.53 4.13
N LEU A 54 -3.70 6.23 3.46
CA LEU A 54 -4.66 7.26 3.04
C LEU A 54 -5.27 7.97 4.24
N CYS A 55 -5.62 7.22 5.28
CA CYS A 55 -6.18 7.78 6.49
C CYS A 55 -5.19 8.61 7.30
N GLN A 56 -3.94 8.16 7.42
CA GLN A 56 -2.85 8.95 7.99
C GLN A 56 -2.62 10.24 7.18
N ALA A 57 -2.63 10.15 5.85
CA ALA A 57 -2.48 11.32 5.00
C ALA A 57 -3.60 12.36 5.21
N ALA A 58 -4.86 11.90 5.28
CA ALA A 58 -6.00 12.76 5.57
C ALA A 58 -5.89 13.40 6.96
N THR A 59 -5.49 12.62 7.96
CA THR A 59 -5.31 13.11 9.34
C THR A 59 -4.17 14.13 9.45
N ALA A 60 -3.06 13.89 8.75
CA ALA A 60 -1.93 14.83 8.72
C ALA A 60 -2.34 16.16 8.07
N LEU A 61 -3.06 16.13 6.94
CA LEU A 61 -3.58 17.32 6.29
C LEU A 61 -4.61 18.06 7.16
N ALA A 62 -5.47 17.34 7.87
CA ALA A 62 -6.46 17.94 8.78
C ALA A 62 -5.81 18.70 9.96
N LYS A 63 -4.60 18.30 10.37
CA LYS A 63 -3.80 19.00 11.39
C LYS A 63 -3.10 20.25 10.86
N VAL A 64 -3.02 20.45 9.55
CA VAL A 64 -2.45 21.68 8.97
C VAL A 64 -3.42 22.83 9.24
N THR A 65 -3.01 23.78 10.08
CA THR A 65 -3.84 24.92 10.50
C THR A 65 -3.82 26.07 9.48
N ARG A 66 -2.68 26.30 8.84
CA ARG A 66 -2.49 27.33 7.81
C ARG A 66 -2.96 26.78 6.46
N CYS A 67 -3.77 27.53 5.71
CA CYS A 67 -4.32 27.07 4.41
C CYS A 67 -5.26 25.84 4.51
N LYS A 68 -5.82 25.55 5.69
CA LYS A 68 -6.72 24.38 5.88
C LYS A 68 -7.84 24.30 4.85
N LYS A 69 -8.44 25.43 4.50
CA LYS A 69 -9.51 25.53 3.48
C LYS A 69 -9.08 25.02 2.11
N ASP A 70 -7.81 25.23 1.75
CA ASP A 70 -7.28 24.80 0.45
C ASP A 70 -7.12 23.28 0.37
N TYR A 71 -6.94 22.62 1.53
CA TYR A 71 -6.79 21.17 1.63
C TYR A 71 -8.09 20.43 1.92
N GLU A 72 -9.17 21.13 2.29
CA GLU A 72 -10.45 20.52 2.65
C GLU A 72 -11.00 19.58 1.55
N PRO A 73 -11.02 19.98 0.25
CA PRO A 73 -11.47 19.07 -0.81
C PRO A 73 -10.60 17.82 -0.95
N LEU A 74 -9.29 17.96 -0.74
CA LEU A 74 -8.34 16.85 -0.78
C LEU A 74 -8.54 15.91 0.40
N ILE A 75 -8.75 16.44 1.60
CA ILE A 75 -9.02 15.65 2.81
C ILE A 75 -10.30 14.82 2.61
N THR A 76 -11.38 15.44 2.14
CA THR A 76 -12.66 14.74 1.86
C THR A 76 -12.46 13.64 0.82
N SER A 77 -11.70 13.92 -0.25
CA SER A 77 -11.40 12.93 -1.29
C SER A 77 -10.63 11.73 -0.71
N LEU A 78 -9.60 11.97 0.10
CA LEU A 78 -8.84 10.90 0.76
C LEU A 78 -9.73 10.06 1.70
N GLN A 79 -10.58 10.73 2.48
CA GLN A 79 -11.52 10.06 3.38
C GLN A 79 -12.51 9.18 2.65
N SER A 80 -12.96 9.57 1.45
CA SER A 80 -13.86 8.74 0.65
C SER A 80 -13.21 7.44 0.13
N LEU A 81 -11.87 7.36 0.12
CA LEU A 81 -11.12 6.22 -0.37
C LEU A 81 -10.84 5.16 0.71
N HIS A 82 -11.18 5.43 1.98
CA HIS A 82 -10.96 4.49 3.08
C HIS A 82 -12.18 4.40 4.02
N GLY A 83 -12.37 3.24 4.65
CA GLY A 83 -13.47 3.03 5.62
C GLY A 83 -13.15 3.47 7.06
N GLN A 84 -11.95 3.98 7.32
CA GLN A 84 -11.50 4.29 8.69
C GLN A 84 -12.01 5.65 9.19
N THR A 85 -12.50 5.69 10.43
CA THR A 85 -12.97 6.90 11.13
C THR A 85 -11.85 7.66 11.83
N SER A 86 -10.78 6.97 12.22
CA SER A 86 -9.63 7.54 12.92
C SER A 86 -8.41 6.66 12.74
N CYS A 87 -7.25 7.27 12.52
CA CYS A 87 -5.98 6.56 12.39
C CYS A 87 -4.92 7.17 13.27
N SER A 88 -4.00 6.33 13.74
CA SER A 88 -2.89 6.79 14.57
C SER A 88 -1.83 7.39 13.67
N LEU A 89 -1.51 8.66 13.89
CA LEU A 89 -0.35 9.27 13.28
C LEU A 89 0.88 8.90 14.12
N SER A 90 1.81 8.14 13.54
CA SER A 90 3.16 8.05 14.12
C SER A 90 3.81 9.44 14.04
N THR A 91 4.35 9.89 15.17
CA THR A 91 5.11 11.14 15.29
C THR A 91 6.61 10.94 15.07
N ASP A 92 7.05 9.71 14.77
CA ASP A 92 8.48 9.37 14.72
C ASP A 92 9.19 10.00 13.51
N ASN A 93 8.44 10.36 12.47
CA ASN A 93 8.98 10.91 11.23
C ASN A 93 8.21 12.18 10.82
N GLU A 94 8.70 13.35 11.21
CA GLU A 94 8.16 14.61 10.72
C GLU A 94 8.60 14.88 9.28
N ILE A 95 7.64 15.15 8.40
CA ILE A 95 7.89 15.53 7.00
C ILE A 95 7.34 16.93 6.73
N TYR A 96 8.14 17.79 6.10
CA TYR A 96 7.66 19.10 5.66
C TYR A 96 6.54 18.94 4.62
N LEU A 97 5.50 19.79 4.73
CA LEU A 97 4.34 19.77 3.83
C LEU A 97 4.72 19.84 2.34
N ARG A 98 5.76 20.62 2.00
CA ARG A 98 6.30 20.73 0.63
C ARG A 98 6.78 19.40 0.04
N ASN A 99 7.21 18.45 0.89
CA ASN A 99 7.65 17.12 0.49
C ASN A 99 6.51 16.10 0.59
N PHE A 100 5.54 16.36 1.48
CA PHE A 100 4.38 15.51 1.69
C PHE A 100 3.44 15.48 0.47
N LEU A 101 3.05 16.65 -0.06
CA LEU A 101 2.08 16.72 -1.18
C LEU A 101 2.59 15.99 -2.45
N PRO A 102 3.84 16.17 -2.90
CA PRO A 102 4.37 15.39 -4.02
C PRO A 102 4.40 13.88 -3.76
N ALA A 103 4.76 13.46 -2.53
CA ALA A 103 4.78 12.05 -2.16
C ALA A 103 3.37 11.45 -2.20
N LEU A 104 2.38 12.17 -1.67
CA LEU A 104 0.97 11.77 -1.70
C LEU A 104 0.44 11.69 -3.15
N GLY A 105 0.80 12.64 -4.01
CA GLY A 105 0.47 12.61 -5.44
C GLY A 105 1.03 11.37 -6.14
N ASN A 106 2.31 11.05 -5.90
CA ASN A 106 2.94 9.85 -6.46
C ASN A 106 2.26 8.56 -5.98
N PHE A 107 1.90 8.49 -4.69
CA PHE A 107 1.23 7.34 -4.10
C PHE A 107 -0.17 7.13 -4.71
N THR A 108 -1.01 8.17 -4.73
CA THR A 108 -2.36 8.11 -5.29
C THR A 108 -2.36 7.83 -6.80
N GLN A 109 -1.40 8.38 -7.55
CA GLN A 109 -1.21 8.06 -8.96
C GLN A 109 -0.88 6.57 -9.18
N ALA A 110 -0.04 5.98 -8.31
CA ALA A 110 0.31 4.57 -8.38
C ALA A 110 -0.90 3.68 -8.06
N LEU A 111 -1.73 4.06 -7.09
CA LEU A 111 -3.00 3.40 -6.78
C LEU A 111 -3.93 3.41 -7.98
N TYR A 112 -4.16 4.58 -8.58
CA TYR A 112 -5.01 4.74 -9.76
C TYR A 112 -4.57 3.86 -10.93
N ARG A 113 -3.26 3.78 -11.19
CA ARG A 113 -2.70 2.90 -12.25
C ARG A 113 -2.95 1.42 -11.96
N ARG A 114 -2.95 1.02 -10.69
CA ARG A 114 -3.20 -0.37 -10.32
C ARG A 114 -4.66 -0.74 -10.42
N THR A 115 -5.56 0.10 -9.91
CA THR A 115 -7.00 -0.15 -9.99
C THR A 115 -7.52 -0.14 -11.43
N SER A 116 -7.03 0.79 -12.26
CA SER A 116 -7.33 0.80 -13.70
C SER A 116 -6.82 -0.44 -14.43
N ALA A 117 -5.61 -0.92 -14.10
CA ALA A 117 -5.07 -2.15 -14.69
C ALA A 117 -5.86 -3.41 -14.27
N THR A 118 -6.40 -3.45 -13.04
CA THR A 118 -7.27 -4.56 -12.60
C THR A 118 -8.65 -4.51 -13.26
N ALA A 119 -9.19 -3.31 -13.53
CA ALA A 119 -10.51 -3.16 -14.16
C ALA A 119 -10.54 -3.46 -15.66
N ALA A 120 -9.38 -3.46 -16.31
CA ALA A 120 -9.23 -3.74 -17.74
C ALA A 120 -8.94 -5.23 -18.05
N ASN A 121 -8.86 -6.09 -17.03
CA ASN A 121 -8.55 -7.52 -17.14
C ASN A 121 -9.70 -8.40 -16.66
#